data_AF-A0AAX4MQ15-F1
#
_entry.id   AF-A0AAX4MQ15-F1
#
_cell.length_a   1.000
_cell.length_b   1.000
_cell.length_c   1.000
_cell.angle_alpha   90.00
_cell.angle_beta   90.00
_cell.angle_gamma   90.00
#
_symmetry.space_group_name_H-M   'P 1'
#
loop_
_entity.id
_entity.type
_entity.pdbx_description
1 polymer ?
#
loop_
_entity_poly.entity_id
_entity_poly.type
_entity_poly.pdbx_seq_one_letter_code
_entity_poly.pdbx_strand_id
1 'polypeptide(L)'
;MPGANISAVARQYGVSQGLLHYWRRCARESASDEQEMRFVPVVKVGDEQPQPSLGKMLTVRVEINRACVVIDGGVDEHTLRTVFSAIRGSA
;
A
#
# COMPACT_ATOMS: atom_id res chain seq x y z
N MET A 1 -11.77 -7.34 4.66
CA MET A 1 -13.05 -7.51 5.39
C MET A 1 -12.93 -6.80 6.74
N PRO A 2 -13.81 -5.82 7.04
CA PRO A 2 -13.91 -5.28 8.39
C PRO A 2 -14.12 -6.43 9.38
N GLY A 3 -13.30 -6.52 10.43
CA GLY A 3 -13.37 -7.62 11.42
C GLY A 3 -12.51 -8.86 11.11
N ALA A 4 -11.64 -8.83 10.10
CA ALA A 4 -10.73 -9.95 9.83
C ALA A 4 -9.75 -10.20 11.00
N ASN A 5 -9.64 -11.46 11.44
CA ASN A 5 -8.70 -11.87 12.48
C ASN A 5 -7.26 -11.65 12.00
N ILE A 6 -6.46 -10.93 12.79
CA ILE A 6 -5.08 -10.59 12.47
C ILE A 6 -4.20 -11.83 12.21
N SER A 7 -4.45 -12.94 12.90
CA SER A 7 -3.72 -14.19 12.70
C SER A 7 -4.05 -14.83 11.34
N ALA A 8 -5.30 -14.70 10.88
CA ALA A 8 -5.71 -15.19 9.56
C ALA A 8 -5.05 -14.36 8.45
N VAL A 9 -5.01 -13.03 8.60
CA VAL A 9 -4.33 -12.12 7.67
C VAL A 9 -2.82 -12.41 7.64
N ALA A 10 -2.20 -12.58 8.81
CA ALA A 10 -0.79 -12.95 8.91
C ALA A 10 -0.45 -14.21 8.11
N ARG A 11 -1.26 -15.27 8.28
CA ARG A 11 -1.06 -16.54 7.57
C ARG A 11 -1.33 -16.42 6.07
N GLN A 12 -2.35 -15.68 5.67
CA GLN A 12 -2.72 -15.51 4.25
C GLN A 12 -1.61 -14.82 3.46
N TYR A 13 -0.92 -13.85 4.06
CA TYR A 13 0.08 -13.03 3.38
C TYR A 13 1.53 -13.33 3.81
N GLY A 14 1.75 -14.37 4.63
CA GLY A 14 3.09 -14.80 5.05
C GLY A 14 3.85 -13.75 5.89
N VAL A 15 3.14 -12.94 6.67
CA VAL A 15 3.71 -11.87 7.50
C VAL A 15 3.49 -12.14 8.99
N SER A 16 4.40 -11.65 9.84
CA SER A 16 4.29 -11.89 11.28
C SER A 16 3.17 -11.04 11.91
N GLN A 17 2.48 -11.61 12.90
CA GLN A 17 1.41 -10.91 13.61
C GLN A 17 1.94 -9.66 14.35
N GLY A 18 3.16 -9.72 14.88
CA GLY A 18 3.81 -8.59 15.55
C GLY A 18 4.02 -7.41 14.60
N LEU A 19 4.42 -7.69 13.35
CA LEU A 19 4.62 -6.66 12.32
C LEU A 19 3.29 -5.99 11.93
N LEU A 20 2.22 -6.77 11.78
CA LEU A 20 0.88 -6.22 11.52
C LEU A 20 0.40 -5.34 12.69
N HIS A 21 0.64 -5.74 13.94
CA HIS A 21 0.30 -4.91 15.11
C HIS A 21 1.09 -3.60 15.15
N TYR A 22 2.38 -3.67 14.83
CA TYR A 22 3.26 -2.51 14.72
C TYR A 22 2.76 -1.54 13.65
N TRP A 23 2.52 -2.02 12.43
CA TRP A 23 1.96 -1.18 11.36
C TRP A 23 0.62 -0.56 11.73
N ARG A 24 -0.26 -1.32 12.39
CA ARG A 24 -1.56 -0.82 12.86
C ARG A 24 -1.39 0.29 13.90
N ARG A 25 -0.35 0.20 14.74
CA ARG A 25 0.00 1.24 15.71
C ARG A 25 0.52 2.49 15.02
N CYS A 26 1.51 2.35 14.13
CA CYS A 26 2.07 3.48 13.38
C CYS A 26 1.00 4.20 12.55
N ALA A 27 0.08 3.45 11.94
CA ALA A 27 -1.03 4.01 11.19
C ALA A 27 -1.96 4.85 12.06
N ARG A 28 -2.25 4.42 13.30
CA ARG A 28 -3.07 5.21 14.26
C ARG A 28 -2.33 6.45 14.76
N GLU A 29 -1.05 6.31 15.09
CA GLU A 29 -0.22 7.44 15.53
C GLU A 29 -0.03 8.47 14.42
N SER A 30 -0.08 8.04 13.16
CA SER A 30 -0.02 8.92 11.99
C SER A 30 -1.39 9.47 11.55
N ALA A 31 -2.50 9.00 12.15
CA ALA A 31 -3.87 9.35 11.75
C ALA A 31 -4.41 10.63 12.43
N SER A 32 -3.55 11.41 13.11
CA SER A 32 -3.95 12.74 13.60
C SER A 32 -4.11 13.78 12.48
N ASP A 33 -3.65 13.51 11.26
CA ASP A 33 -3.99 14.30 10.09
C ASP A 33 -5.05 13.58 9.26
N GLU A 34 -6.09 14.31 8.95
CA GLU A 34 -7.27 13.84 8.27
C GLU A 34 -6.90 13.33 6.85
N GLN A 35 -7.26 12.09 6.56
CA GLN A 35 -7.52 11.56 5.22
C GLN A 35 -6.39 11.45 4.17
N GLU A 36 -5.11 11.69 4.45
CA GLU A 36 -4.09 11.48 3.41
C GLU A 36 -3.58 10.02 3.35
N MET A 37 -3.68 9.39 2.18
CA MET A 37 -3.06 8.09 1.92
C MET A 37 -1.54 8.23 1.88
N ARG A 38 -0.87 7.60 2.85
CA ARG A 38 0.59 7.59 2.97
C ARG A 38 1.18 6.34 2.34
N PHE A 39 2.09 6.52 1.40
CA PHE A 39 2.89 5.43 0.85
C PHE A 39 4.05 5.12 1.81
N VAL A 40 4.05 3.91 2.37
CA VAL A 40 5.14 3.44 3.23
C VAL A 40 6.05 2.56 2.39
N PRO A 41 7.29 2.96 2.10
CA PRO A 41 8.22 2.13 1.35
C PRO A 41 8.52 0.84 2.13
N VAL A 42 8.32 -0.31 1.51
CA VAL A 42 8.72 -1.61 2.05
C VAL A 42 10.12 -1.91 1.53
N VAL A 43 11.13 -1.69 2.37
CA VAL A 43 12.52 -2.05 2.06
C VAL A 43 12.82 -3.40 2.69
N LYS A 44 13.38 -4.35 1.92
CA LYS A 44 13.86 -5.61 2.48
C LYS A 44 15.24 -5.37 3.10
N VAL A 45 15.50 -5.97 4.27
CA VAL A 45 16.82 -5.89 4.89
C VAL A 45 17.84 -6.53 3.95
N GLY A 46 18.80 -5.73 3.47
CA GLY A 46 19.84 -6.15 2.51
C GLY A 46 19.63 -5.68 1.07
N ASP A 47 18.49 -5.07 0.74
CA ASP A 47 18.37 -4.32 -0.52
C ASP A 47 19.19 -3.02 -0.40
N GLU A 48 20.06 -2.75 -1.37
CA GLU A 48 20.59 -1.41 -1.57
C GLU A 48 19.41 -0.46 -1.82
N GLN A 49 19.50 0.78 -1.34
CA GLN A 49 18.43 1.77 -1.49
C GLN A 49 17.91 1.73 -2.93
N PRO A 50 16.60 1.48 -3.17
CA PRO A 50 16.09 1.37 -4.53
C PRO A 50 16.37 2.69 -5.26
N GLN A 51 17.30 2.68 -6.21
CA GLN A 51 17.47 3.81 -7.09
C GLN A 51 16.18 3.92 -7.91
N PRO A 52 15.51 5.08 -7.93
CA PRO A 52 14.36 5.28 -8.79
C PRO A 52 14.82 5.05 -10.22
N SER A 53 14.40 3.94 -10.81
CA SER A 53 14.65 3.64 -12.22
C SER A 53 13.67 4.46 -13.05
N LEU A 54 13.97 5.76 -13.16
CA LEU A 54 13.32 6.68 -14.10
C LEU A 54 13.50 6.10 -15.51
N GLY A 55 12.42 5.49 -16.04
CA GLY A 55 12.38 4.96 -17.40
C GLY A 55 12.00 3.49 -17.54
N LYS A 56 11.83 2.73 -16.44
CA LYS A 56 11.32 1.35 -16.56
C LYS A 56 9.79 1.40 -16.68
N MET A 57 9.26 1.13 -17.88
CA MET A 57 7.83 0.89 -18.06
C MET A 57 7.43 -0.31 -17.22
N LEU A 58 6.55 -0.08 -16.25
CA LEU A 58 5.98 -1.11 -15.40
C LEU A 58 4.47 -1.09 -15.55
N THR A 59 3.86 -2.27 -15.45
CA THR A 59 2.40 -2.41 -15.37
C THR A 59 2.06 -2.74 -13.92
N VAL A 60 1.40 -1.80 -13.24
CA VAL A 60 0.94 -1.98 -11.85
C VAL A 60 -0.57 -2.20 -11.85
N ARG A 61 -1.01 -3.34 -11.31
CA ARG A 61 -2.43 -3.67 -11.14
C ARG A 61 -2.84 -3.44 -9.69
N VAL A 62 -3.86 -2.61 -9.48
CA VAL A 62 -4.42 -2.27 -8.17
C VAL A 62 -5.84 -2.82 -8.08
N GLU A 63 -6.13 -3.60 -7.04
CA GLU A 63 -7.47 -4.15 -6.79
C GLU A 63 -7.97 -3.78 -5.38
N ILE A 64 -9.10 -3.08 -5.30
CA ILE A 64 -9.73 -2.61 -4.05
C ILE A 64 -11.24 -2.71 -4.19
N ASN A 65 -11.93 -3.32 -3.22
CA ASN A 65 -13.40 -3.43 -3.23
C ASN A 65 -14.00 -3.94 -4.56
N ARG A 66 -13.29 -4.85 -5.26
CA ARG A 66 -13.60 -5.36 -6.61
C ARG A 66 -13.42 -4.37 -7.77
N ALA A 67 -13.02 -3.13 -7.51
CA ALA A 67 -12.50 -2.24 -8.54
C ALA A 67 -11.08 -2.68 -8.92
N CYS A 68 -10.79 -2.72 -10.21
CA CYS A 68 -9.48 -3.10 -10.75
C CYS A 68 -8.97 -1.98 -11.66
N VAL A 69 -7.80 -1.43 -11.36
CA VAL A 69 -7.12 -0.41 -12.16
C VAL A 69 -5.76 -0.92 -12.59
N VAL A 70 -5.42 -0.69 -13.86
CA VAL A 70 -4.10 -1.00 -14.44
C VAL A 70 -3.42 0.31 -14.78
N ILE A 71 -2.19 0.48 -14.31
CA ILE A 71 -1.36 1.67 -14.51
C ILE A 71 -0.14 1.22 -15.31
N ASP A 72 0.00 1.74 -16.53
CA ASP A 72 1.14 1.48 -17.40
C ASP A 72 2.08 2.69 -17.41
N GLY A 73 3.37 2.47 -17.18
CA GLY A 73 4.40 3.50 -17.27
C GLY A 73 5.29 3.64 -16.03
N GLY A 74 5.92 4.80 -15.89
CA GLY A 74 6.62 5.16 -14.67
C GLY A 74 5.60 5.52 -13.59
N VAL A 75 5.57 4.75 -12.51
CA VAL A 75 4.61 4.94 -11.42
C VAL A 75 5.27 5.70 -10.30
N ASP A 76 4.85 6.95 -10.07
CA ASP A 76 5.25 7.76 -8.94
C ASP A 76 4.16 7.82 -7.85
N GLU A 77 4.51 8.41 -6.71
CA GLU A 77 3.62 8.54 -5.56
C GLU A 77 2.36 9.37 -5.87
N HIS A 78 2.49 10.39 -6.72
CA HIS A 78 1.38 11.27 -7.09
C HIS A 78 0.34 10.55 -7.96
N THR A 79 0.82 9.76 -8.92
CA THR A 79 0.01 8.89 -9.78
C THR A 79 -0.78 7.90 -8.93
N LEU A 80 -0.12 7.24 -7.97
CA LEU A 80 -0.79 6.32 -7.06
C LEU A 80 -1.82 7.06 -6.19
N ARG A 81 -1.47 8.16 -5.51
CA ARG A 81 -2.44 8.96 -4.71
C ARG A 81 -3.72 9.25 -5.51
N THR A 82 -3.57 9.68 -6.77
CA THR A 82 -4.69 10.00 -7.65
C THR A 82 -5.59 8.78 -7.90
N VAL A 83 -4.99 7.64 -8.27
CA VAL A 83 -5.72 6.39 -8.53
C VAL A 83 -6.47 5.93 -7.28
N PHE A 84 -5.79 5.89 -6.12
CA PHE A 84 -6.43 5.44 -4.88
C PHE A 84 -7.55 6.39 -4.44
N SER A 85 -7.41 7.71 -4.59
CA SER A 85 -8.48 8.68 -4.31
C SER A 85 -9.70 8.45 -5.21
N ALA A 86 -9.49 8.21 -6.51
CA ALA A 86 -10.57 7.92 -7.45
C ALA A 86 -11.33 6.64 -7.08
N ILE A 87 -10.61 5.57 -6.70
CA ILE A 87 -11.20 4.28 -6.33
C ILE A 87 -11.93 4.35 -4.97
N ARG A 88 -11.45 5.19 -4.04
CA ARG A 88 -12.04 5.33 -2.70
C ARG A 88 -13.28 6.22 -2.67
N GLY A 89 -13.38 7.21 -3.56
CA GLY A 89 -14.56 8.08 -3.71
C GLY A 89 -15.70 7.47 -4.54
N SER A 90 -15.48 6.30 -5.14
CA SER A 90 -16.48 5.55 -5.92
C SER A 90 -17.09 4.37 -5.15
N ALA A 91 -16.89 4.31 -3.82
CA ALA A 91 -17.41 3.31 -2.89
C ALA A 91 -18.60 3.83 -2.08
#